data_AF-A0A7S2AKC6-F1
#
_entry.id   AF-A0A7S2AKC6-F1
#
_cell.length_a   1.000
_cell.length_b   1.000
_cell.length_c   1.000
_cell.angle_alpha   90.00
_cell.angle_beta   90.00
_cell.angle_gamma   90.00
#
_symmetry.space_group_name_H-M   'P 1'
#
loop_
_entity.id
_entity.type
_entity.pdbx_description
1 polymer ?
#
loop_
_entity_poly.entity_id
_entity_poly.type
_entity_poly.pdbx_seq_one_letter_code
_entity_poly.pdbx_strand_id
1 'polypeptide(L)'
;ANTAGGLDYLWNAAAGKAGHAAHMAVIANPWQSRTQHQLHLIVKPLDSRGASLARKLEKMTKCEPGKWFNLHKFCHYSKARLFDGMPPVFSEVYKMASHGRAMGNLISNPQGQWTLASVGIAMLFICNGKPVLVATGNGNGFCSIEHSIA
;
A
#
# COMPACT_ATOMS: atom_id res chain seq x y z
N ALA A 1 -14.40 5.18 16.83
CA ALA A 1 -13.60 4.27 15.98
C ALA A 1 -12.67 5.13 15.13
N ASN A 2 -11.40 4.73 14.97
CA ASN A 2 -10.46 5.47 14.12
C ASN A 2 -10.86 5.33 12.65
N THR A 3 -10.90 6.45 11.93
CA THR A 3 -11.15 6.48 10.49
C THR A 3 -9.82 6.35 9.72
N ALA A 4 -9.90 6.06 8.42
CA ALA A 4 -8.72 6.06 7.55
C ALA A 4 -7.92 7.38 7.67
N GLY A 5 -8.62 8.52 7.61
CA GLY A 5 -8.04 9.85 7.78
C GLY A 5 -7.34 10.07 9.12
N GLY A 6 -7.93 9.57 10.21
CA GLY A 6 -7.34 9.69 11.55
C GLY A 6 -6.04 8.90 11.74
N LEU A 7 -5.68 8.02 10.80
CA LEU A 7 -4.49 7.15 10.89
C LEU A 7 -3.44 7.46 9.82
N ASP A 8 -3.69 8.42 8.92
CA ASP A 8 -2.77 8.75 7.82
C ASP A 8 -1.42 9.28 8.31
N TYR A 9 -1.39 9.94 9.48
CA TYR A 9 -0.16 10.46 10.07
C TYR A 9 0.88 9.36 10.37
N LEU A 10 0.44 8.11 10.59
CA LEU A 10 1.33 6.97 10.84
C LEU A 10 2.24 6.70 9.65
N TRP A 11 1.73 6.86 8.43
CA TRP A 11 2.52 6.67 7.22
C TRP A 11 3.58 7.74 7.06
N ASN A 12 3.29 8.98 7.43
CA ASN A 12 4.28 10.06 7.39
C ASN A 12 5.43 9.78 8.38
N ALA A 13 5.08 9.36 9.60
CA ALA A 13 6.08 8.98 10.60
C ALA A 13 6.94 7.78 10.14
N ALA A 14 6.32 6.76 9.52
CA ALA A 14 7.04 5.60 9.01
C ALA A 14 7.91 5.93 7.79
N ALA A 15 7.45 6.81 6.89
CA ALA A 15 8.25 7.31 5.76
C ALA A 15 9.47 8.10 6.24
N GLY A 16 9.30 8.91 7.29
CA GLY A 16 10.42 9.58 7.96
C GLY A 16 11.47 8.61 8.49
N LYS A 17 11.06 7.49 9.10
CA LYS A 17 11.99 6.41 9.51
C LYS A 17 12.69 5.74 8.33
N ALA A 18 12.02 5.62 7.19
CA ALA A 18 12.59 5.09 5.96
C ALA A 18 13.54 6.09 5.25
N GLY A 19 13.60 7.34 5.72
CA GLY A 19 14.41 8.40 5.10
C GLY A 19 14.03 8.70 3.65
N HIS A 20 12.83 8.31 3.22
CA HIS A 20 12.42 8.34 1.80
C HIS A 20 13.40 7.63 0.85
N ALA A 21 14.15 6.65 1.36
CA ALA A 21 15.22 6.02 0.61
C ALA A 21 14.69 5.01 -0.42
N ALA A 22 15.26 5.02 -1.63
CA ALA A 22 14.82 4.17 -2.74
C ALA A 22 14.99 2.66 -2.50
N HIS A 23 15.80 2.27 -1.50
CA HIS A 23 16.01 0.88 -1.11
C HIS A 23 15.12 0.44 0.06
N MET A 24 14.22 1.30 0.55
CA MET A 24 13.33 1.04 1.69
C MET A 24 11.86 1.01 1.25
N ALA A 25 11.05 0.32 2.04
CA ALA A 25 9.59 0.34 1.92
C ALA A 25 8.92 0.50 3.28
N VAL A 26 7.72 1.10 3.25
CA VAL A 26 6.77 1.11 4.36
C VAL A 26 5.60 0.20 4.01
N ILE A 27 5.24 -0.74 4.87
CA ILE A 27 4.32 -1.83 4.54
C ILE A 27 3.26 -1.99 5.63
N ALA A 28 2.00 -2.17 5.21
CA ALA A 28 0.90 -2.65 6.02
C ALA A 28 0.36 -3.95 5.41
N ASN A 29 0.54 -5.08 6.09
CA ASN A 29 -0.07 -6.33 5.66
C ASN A 29 -1.56 -6.38 6.04
N PRO A 30 -2.39 -7.08 5.24
CA PRO A 30 -3.78 -7.33 5.59
C PRO A 30 -3.89 -8.23 6.83
N TRP A 31 -5.07 -8.25 7.44
CA TRP A 31 -5.26 -8.79 8.79
C TRP A 31 -4.99 -10.29 8.94
N GLN A 32 -5.22 -11.10 7.89
CA GLN A 32 -4.93 -12.54 7.92
C GLN A 32 -3.50 -12.87 7.49
N SER A 33 -2.72 -11.88 7.05
CA SER A 33 -1.31 -12.02 6.70
C SER A 33 -0.38 -11.50 7.79
N ARG A 34 -0.90 -11.26 9.00
CA ARG A 34 -0.13 -10.79 10.15
C ARG A 34 -0.49 -11.60 11.39
N THR A 35 0.48 -11.76 12.28
CA THR A 35 0.30 -12.46 13.57
C THR A 35 -0.24 -11.54 14.67
N GLN A 36 -0.04 -10.22 14.55
CA GLN A 36 -0.52 -9.24 15.51
C GLN A 36 -1.90 -8.67 15.12
N HIS A 37 -2.82 -8.59 16.08
CA HIS A 37 -4.17 -8.03 15.89
C HIS A 37 -4.24 -6.50 16.03
N GLN A 38 -3.11 -5.81 15.95
CA GLN A 38 -3.01 -4.35 15.99
C GLN A 38 -2.47 -3.81 14.67
N LEU A 39 -2.91 -2.61 14.28
CA LEU A 39 -2.34 -1.92 13.13
C LEU A 39 -0.87 -1.59 13.42
N HIS A 40 0.02 -2.05 12.55
CA HIS A 40 1.43 -1.69 12.56
C HIS A 40 1.91 -1.47 11.13
N LEU A 41 2.86 -0.55 10.98
CA LEU A 41 3.59 -0.30 9.74
C LEU A 41 4.98 -0.89 9.88
N ILE A 42 5.38 -1.71 8.92
CA ILE A 42 6.71 -2.32 8.84
C ILE A 42 7.56 -1.40 7.97
N VAL A 43 8.75 -1.05 8.44
CA VAL A 43 9.75 -0.32 7.67
C VAL A 43 10.93 -1.25 7.44
N LYS A 44 11.22 -1.60 6.18
CA LYS A 44 12.31 -2.53 5.88
C LYS A 44 12.94 -2.31 4.51
N PRO A 45 14.18 -2.80 4.30
CA PRO A 45 14.82 -2.79 2.99
C PRO A 45 14.04 -3.62 1.97
N LEU A 46 14.10 -3.21 0.71
CA LEU A 46 13.62 -3.99 -0.43
C LEU A 46 14.57 -5.15 -0.73
N ASP A 47 14.01 -6.31 -1.06
CA ASP A 47 14.78 -7.41 -1.65
C ASP A 47 14.93 -7.24 -3.18
N SER A 48 15.49 -8.25 -3.86
CA SER A 48 15.64 -8.22 -5.32
C SER A 48 14.30 -8.10 -6.08
N ARG A 49 13.21 -8.65 -5.53
CA ARG A 49 11.86 -8.59 -6.09
C ARG A 49 11.26 -7.20 -5.90
N GLY A 50 11.47 -6.60 -4.73
CA GLY A 50 11.12 -5.21 -4.42
C GLY A 50 11.84 -4.20 -5.30
N ALA A 51 13.16 -4.35 -5.47
CA ALA A 51 13.95 -3.49 -6.35
C ALA A 51 13.52 -3.63 -7.83
N SER A 52 13.17 -4.84 -8.27
CA SER A 52 12.61 -5.09 -9.60
C SER A 52 11.24 -4.43 -9.78
N LEU A 53 10.38 -4.48 -8.75
CA LEU A 53 9.11 -3.78 -8.74
C LEU A 53 9.30 -2.26 -8.85
N ALA A 54 10.20 -1.67 -8.06
CA ALA A 54 10.47 -0.24 -8.09
C ALA A 54 10.82 0.24 -9.52
N ARG A 55 11.78 -0.44 -10.18
CA ARG A 55 12.14 -0.13 -11.58
C ARG A 55 10.97 -0.30 -12.56
N LYS A 56 10.09 -1.29 -12.34
CA LYS A 56 8.87 -1.46 -13.15
C LYS A 56 7.92 -0.28 -12.96
N LEU A 57 7.73 0.16 -11.71
CA LEU A 57 6.86 1.28 -11.38
C LEU A 57 7.39 2.60 -11.97
N GLU A 58 8.69 2.84 -11.95
CA GLU A 58 9.30 4.00 -12.62
C GLU A 58 8.97 4.02 -14.11
N LYS A 59 9.17 2.90 -14.81
CA LYS A 59 8.84 2.77 -16.23
C LYS A 59 7.34 2.95 -16.51
N MET A 60 6.48 2.37 -15.67
CA MET A 60 5.02 2.43 -15.85
C MET A 60 4.47 3.84 -15.64
N THR A 61 4.99 4.54 -14.63
CA THR A 61 4.54 5.89 -14.26
C THR A 61 5.20 6.97 -15.09
N LYS A 62 6.33 6.65 -15.75
CA LYS A 62 7.22 7.63 -16.41
C LYS A 62 7.67 8.74 -15.45
N CYS A 63 7.71 8.45 -14.16
CA CYS A 63 7.96 9.41 -13.09
C CYS A 63 6.96 10.59 -13.01
N GLU A 64 5.80 10.45 -13.64
CA GLU A 64 4.69 11.39 -13.61
C GLU A 64 3.61 10.90 -12.63
N PRO A 65 3.30 11.69 -11.59
CA PRO A 65 2.16 11.39 -10.73
C PRO A 65 0.84 11.44 -11.48
N GLY A 66 -0.14 10.70 -11.00
CA GLY A 66 -1.38 10.61 -11.75
C GLY A 66 -2.33 9.57 -11.24
N LYS A 67 -2.97 8.85 -12.16
CA LYS A 67 -4.04 7.89 -11.88
C LYS A 67 -3.50 6.57 -11.31
N TRP A 68 -4.42 5.75 -10.80
CA TRP A 68 -4.14 4.37 -10.44
C TRP A 68 -3.91 3.52 -11.70
N PHE A 69 -2.84 2.73 -11.69
CA PHE A 69 -2.52 1.73 -12.71
C PHE A 69 -2.74 0.33 -12.15
N ASN A 70 -3.24 -0.60 -12.98
CA ASN A 70 -3.29 -2.01 -12.59
C ASN A 70 -1.90 -2.62 -12.72
N LEU A 71 -1.44 -3.33 -11.69
CA LEU A 71 -0.15 -4.01 -11.75
C LEU A 71 -0.24 -5.44 -12.28
N HIS A 72 -1.42 -6.05 -12.18
CA HIS A 72 -1.67 -7.47 -12.51
C HIS A 72 -0.57 -8.40 -11.94
N LYS A 73 -0.07 -8.04 -10.76
CA LYS A 73 1.03 -8.66 -10.02
C LYS A 73 0.61 -8.79 -8.56
N PHE A 74 1.19 -9.72 -7.80
CA PHE A 74 0.77 -10.08 -6.43
C PHE A 74 -0.52 -10.89 -6.43
N CYS A 75 -1.49 -10.50 -5.60
CA CYS A 75 -2.77 -11.18 -5.51
C CYS A 75 -3.70 -10.80 -6.64
N HIS A 76 -4.93 -11.30 -6.56
CA HIS A 76 -5.94 -11.17 -7.61
C HIS A 76 -6.19 -9.71 -8.02
N TYR A 77 -6.19 -8.78 -7.06
CA TYR A 77 -6.29 -7.35 -7.31
C TYR A 77 -5.01 -6.64 -6.90
N SER A 78 -4.48 -5.78 -7.78
CA SER A 78 -3.36 -4.91 -7.45
C SER A 78 -3.32 -3.65 -8.29
N LYS A 79 -3.04 -2.54 -7.60
CA LYS A 79 -2.94 -1.21 -8.22
C LYS A 79 -1.78 -0.43 -7.63
N ALA A 80 -1.26 0.50 -8.40
CA ALA A 80 -0.28 1.46 -7.93
C ALA A 80 -0.56 2.88 -8.41
N ARG A 81 -0.08 3.87 -7.64
CA ARG A 81 -0.20 5.29 -7.94
C ARG A 81 1.02 6.03 -7.43
N LEU A 82 1.67 6.80 -8.30
CA LEU A 82 2.75 7.72 -7.94
C LEU A 82 2.17 9.06 -7.51
N PHE A 83 2.78 9.68 -6.52
CA PHE A 83 2.42 10.98 -5.97
C PHE A 83 3.61 11.94 -6.01
N ASP A 84 3.37 13.25 -6.12
CA ASP A 84 4.43 14.28 -6.06
C ASP A 84 4.97 14.49 -4.65
N GLY A 85 4.21 14.10 -3.63
CA GLY A 85 4.58 14.21 -2.22
C GLY A 85 3.82 13.20 -1.37
N MET A 86 4.06 13.22 -0.07
CA MET A 86 3.47 12.25 0.87
C MET A 86 1.93 12.32 0.86
N PRO A 87 1.23 11.26 0.43
CA PRO A 87 -0.23 11.27 0.39
C PRO A 87 -0.84 10.83 1.73
N PRO A 88 -2.13 11.14 1.97
CA PRO A 88 -2.91 10.51 3.04
C PRO A 88 -3.24 9.06 2.66
N VAL A 89 -2.30 8.15 2.91
CA VAL A 89 -2.24 6.79 2.36
C VAL A 89 -3.51 5.96 2.59
N PHE A 90 -4.00 5.84 3.82
CA PHE A 90 -5.20 5.09 4.12
C PHE A 90 -6.42 5.74 3.47
N SER A 91 -6.52 7.06 3.47
CA SER A 91 -7.63 7.75 2.80
C SER A 91 -7.63 7.51 1.29
N GLU A 92 -6.45 7.59 0.64
CA GLU A 92 -6.28 7.33 -0.79
C GLU A 92 -6.62 5.88 -1.16
N VAL A 93 -6.12 4.93 -0.38
CA VAL A 93 -6.39 3.50 -0.62
C VAL A 93 -7.85 3.17 -0.31
N TYR A 94 -8.45 3.72 0.74
CA TYR A 94 -9.87 3.54 1.05
C TYR A 94 -10.75 4.08 -0.06
N LYS A 95 -10.50 5.32 -0.50
CA LYS A 95 -11.22 5.94 -1.62
C LYS A 95 -11.11 5.08 -2.88
N MET A 96 -9.92 4.56 -3.20
CA MET A 96 -9.76 3.69 -4.36
C MET A 96 -10.48 2.34 -4.18
N ALA A 97 -10.32 1.69 -3.03
CA ALA A 97 -10.83 0.35 -2.79
C ALA A 97 -12.36 0.30 -2.62
N SER A 98 -12.97 1.38 -2.14
CA SER A 98 -14.43 1.51 -1.99
C SER A 98 -15.16 1.65 -3.32
N HIS A 99 -14.46 1.93 -4.42
CA HIS A 99 -15.05 2.06 -5.75
C HIS A 99 -14.94 0.74 -6.53
N GLY A 100 -16.10 0.14 -6.90
CA GLY A 100 -16.19 -0.84 -7.98
C GLY A 100 -15.32 -2.09 -7.86
N ARG A 101 -15.30 -2.77 -6.70
CA ARG A 101 -14.50 -3.99 -6.43
C ARG A 101 -13.02 -3.86 -6.80
N ALA A 102 -12.46 -2.64 -6.76
CA ALA A 102 -11.07 -2.36 -7.14
C ALA A 102 -10.02 -3.20 -6.37
N MET A 103 -10.38 -3.66 -5.16
CA MET A 103 -9.57 -4.56 -4.33
C MET A 103 -10.34 -5.82 -3.87
N GLY A 104 -11.39 -6.20 -4.62
CA GLY A 104 -12.34 -7.24 -4.20
C GLY A 104 -13.34 -6.73 -3.16
N ASN A 105 -13.92 -7.65 -2.40
CA ASN A 105 -14.82 -7.29 -1.31
C ASN A 105 -14.01 -6.76 -0.13
N LEU A 106 -14.35 -5.56 0.34
CA LEU A 106 -13.87 -5.08 1.62
C LEU A 106 -14.58 -5.84 2.74
N ILE A 107 -13.99 -5.85 3.94
CA ILE A 107 -14.58 -6.48 5.12
C ILE A 107 -15.23 -5.41 5.97
N SER A 108 -16.46 -5.64 6.44
CA SER A 108 -17.13 -4.74 7.38
C SER A 108 -16.67 -4.99 8.82
N ASN A 109 -16.57 -3.92 9.61
CA ASN A 109 -16.45 -4.03 11.06
C ASN A 109 -17.81 -4.42 11.70
N PRO A 110 -17.88 -4.72 13.02
CA PRO A 110 -19.14 -5.02 13.70
C PRO A 110 -20.21 -3.91 13.60
N GLN A 111 -19.80 -2.68 13.27
CA GLN A 111 -20.68 -1.54 13.02
C GLN A 111 -21.15 -1.44 11.56
N GLY A 112 -20.84 -2.43 10.72
CA GLY A 112 -21.25 -2.47 9.31
C GLY A 112 -20.44 -1.57 8.37
N GLN A 113 -19.35 -0.95 8.84
CA GLN A 113 -18.54 -0.04 8.04
C GLN A 113 -17.44 -0.80 7.31
N TRP A 114 -17.27 -0.55 6.01
CA TRP A 114 -16.17 -1.12 5.23
C TRP A 114 -14.81 -0.73 5.77
N THR A 115 -13.87 -1.68 5.77
CA THR A 115 -12.51 -1.50 6.30
C THR A 115 -11.47 -1.89 5.26
N LEU A 116 -10.24 -1.39 5.46
CA LEU A 116 -9.07 -1.79 4.69
C LEU A 116 -8.43 -3.10 5.18
N ALA A 117 -9.09 -3.86 6.07
CA ALA A 117 -8.49 -5.04 6.70
C ALA A 117 -8.02 -6.09 5.68
N SER A 118 -8.72 -6.24 4.55
CA SER A 118 -8.38 -7.18 3.48
C SER A 118 -7.34 -6.67 2.48
N VAL A 119 -6.83 -5.44 2.64
CA VAL A 119 -5.93 -4.77 1.69
C VAL A 119 -4.51 -4.68 2.25
N GLY A 120 -3.55 -5.24 1.52
CA GLY A 120 -2.13 -5.00 1.74
C GLY A 120 -1.70 -3.71 1.06
N ILE A 121 -0.93 -2.88 1.76
CA ILE A 121 -0.46 -1.58 1.27
C ILE A 121 1.05 -1.52 1.43
N ALA A 122 1.75 -1.08 0.39
CA ALA A 122 3.15 -0.74 0.46
C ALA A 122 3.38 0.66 -0.12
N MET A 123 4.29 1.40 0.48
CA MET A 123 4.86 2.61 -0.08
C MET A 123 6.32 2.35 -0.40
N LEU A 124 6.69 2.59 -1.65
CA LEU A 124 8.07 2.60 -2.12
C LEU A 124 8.44 4.04 -2.48
N PHE A 125 9.73 4.32 -2.53
CA PHE A 125 10.25 5.63 -2.94
C PHE A 125 10.98 5.46 -4.27
N ILE A 126 10.48 6.09 -5.32
CA ILE A 126 11.01 5.98 -6.68
C ILE A 126 11.18 7.35 -7.31
N CYS A 127 11.81 7.46 -8.49
CA CYS A 127 11.86 8.74 -9.22
C CYS A 127 12.35 9.91 -8.35
N ASN A 128 13.54 9.76 -7.73
CA ASN A 128 14.11 10.71 -6.77
C ASN A 128 13.32 10.87 -5.46
N GLY A 129 12.84 9.76 -4.90
CA GLY A 129 12.22 9.75 -3.57
C GLY A 129 10.72 10.03 -3.54
N LYS A 130 10.07 10.18 -4.71
CA LYS A 130 8.62 10.31 -4.81
C LYS A 130 7.92 9.04 -4.29
N PRO A 131 6.90 9.17 -3.43
CA PRO A 131 6.20 8.00 -2.90
C PRO A 131 5.28 7.40 -3.97
N VAL A 132 5.43 6.10 -4.18
CA VAL A 132 4.48 5.29 -4.95
C VAL A 132 3.74 4.35 -4.02
N LEU A 133 2.41 4.46 -4.00
CA LEU A 133 1.56 3.51 -3.29
C LEU A 133 1.32 2.29 -4.16
N VAL A 134 1.41 1.12 -3.54
CA VAL A 134 1.01 -0.17 -4.07
C VAL A 134 -0.04 -0.73 -3.13
N ALA A 135 -1.23 -1.01 -3.64
CA ALA A 135 -2.31 -1.67 -2.90
C ALA A 135 -2.65 -2.99 -3.57
N THR A 136 -2.86 -4.03 -2.78
CA THR A 136 -3.22 -5.36 -3.27
C THR A 136 -4.22 -6.04 -2.35
N GLY A 137 -5.08 -6.87 -2.92
CA GLY A 137 -6.07 -7.63 -2.18
C GLY A 137 -6.51 -8.88 -2.94
N ASN A 138 -7.13 -9.80 -2.20
CA ASN A 138 -7.86 -10.94 -2.74
C ASN A 138 -9.30 -11.00 -2.20
N GLY A 139 -9.77 -9.92 -1.56
CA GLY A 139 -11.06 -9.84 -0.86
C GLY A 139 -11.07 -10.49 0.53
N ASN A 140 -10.14 -11.39 0.86
CA ASN A 140 -10.17 -12.16 2.10
C ASN A 140 -9.07 -11.76 3.10
N GLY A 141 -7.97 -11.17 2.62
CA GLY A 141 -6.91 -10.62 3.49
C GLY A 141 -5.72 -11.55 3.72
N PHE A 142 -5.56 -12.60 2.90
CA PHE A 142 -4.40 -13.50 2.92
C PHE A 142 -3.20 -13.02 2.09
N CYS A 143 -3.32 -11.86 1.46
CA CYS A 143 -2.29 -11.34 0.56
C CYS A 143 -1.14 -10.63 1.29
N SER A 144 -0.07 -11.35 1.64
CA SER A 144 1.13 -10.71 2.19
C SER A 144 1.90 -9.95 1.10
N ILE A 145 1.74 -8.63 1.06
CA ILE A 145 2.55 -7.77 0.19
C ILE A 145 4.00 -7.76 0.65
N GLU A 146 4.23 -7.92 1.96
CA GLU A 146 5.55 -8.04 2.54
C GLU A 146 6.39 -9.11 1.85
N HIS A 147 5.94 -10.37 1.87
CA HIS A 147 6.67 -11.50 1.27
C HIS A 147 6.89 -11.36 -0.24
N SER A 148 6.23 -10.40 -0.89
CA SER A 148 6.32 -10.17 -2.33
C SER A 148 7.39 -9.16 -2.72
N ILE A 149 7.86 -8.32 -1.79
CA ILE A 149 8.75 -7.19 -2.08
C ILE A 149 9.96 -7.05 -1.14
N ALA A 150 9.98 -7.78 -0.03
CA ALA A 150 11.03 -7.66 0.99
C ALA A 150 11.00 -8.82 1.99
#